data_AF-A0A935YZV8-F1
#
_entry.id   AF-A0A935YZV8-F1
#
_cell.length_a   1.000
_cell.length_b   1.000
_cell.length_c   1.000
_cell.angle_alpha   90.00
_cell.angle_beta   90.00
_cell.angle_gamma   90.00
#
_symmetry.space_group_name_H-M   'P 1'
#
loop_
_entity.id
_entity.type
_entity.pdbx_description
1 polymer ?
#
loop_
_entity_poly.entity_id
_entity_poly.type
_entity_poly.pdbx_seq_one_letter_code
_entity_poly.pdbx_strand_id
1 'polypeptide(L)'
;MNLPSDFKKFSYKQFPRIACVGFFTLVLAQFASAQALQNLSTIRQEAEKFLVERYQSEKNEQLIIKLGTWDKRLKLSACHQPISFSLQDTAGPGGNVTLDCRCLDQNGWAIHLPAQVDIFRALPVASRNLS
;
A
#
# COMPACT_ATOMS: atom_id res chain seq x y z
N MET A 1 27.85 22.83 52.79
CA MET A 1 26.86 23.59 53.57
C MET A 1 25.89 22.59 54.18
N ASN A 2 25.83 22.59 55.51
CA ASN A 2 25.19 21.62 56.38
C ASN A 2 23.74 22.02 56.74
N LEU A 3 23.09 21.05 57.39
CA LEU A 3 21.88 21.08 58.23
C LEU A 3 20.52 20.82 57.54
N PRO A 4 19.54 20.23 58.25
CA PRO A 4 19.60 19.19 59.30
C PRO A 4 18.59 18.04 59.04
N SER A 5 18.92 16.77 59.29
CA SER A 5 18.61 16.00 60.50
C SER A 5 17.24 16.24 61.17
N ASP A 6 16.51 15.13 61.27
CA ASP A 6 15.52 14.79 62.29
C ASP A 6 14.21 15.57 62.34
N PHE A 7 13.12 14.87 62.00
CA PHE A 7 11.98 14.76 62.92
C PHE A 7 11.26 13.43 62.67
N LYS A 8 11.73 12.39 63.38
CA LYS A 8 10.86 11.26 63.75
C LYS A 8 9.68 11.83 64.54
N LYS A 9 8.51 11.91 63.91
CA LYS A 9 7.22 12.04 64.59
C LYS A 9 6.36 10.86 64.17
N PHE A 10 6.17 9.89 65.05
CA PHE A 10 5.19 9.88 66.15
C PHE A 10 3.97 9.06 65.71
N SER A 11 3.84 7.91 66.36
CA SER A 11 2.61 7.14 66.54
C SER A 11 1.83 6.68 65.31
N TYR A 12 2.14 5.43 64.96
CA TYR A 12 1.14 4.36 64.84
C TYR A 12 -0.08 4.55 65.77
N LYS A 13 -1.27 4.72 65.20
CA LYS A 13 -2.58 4.27 65.73
C LYS A 13 -3.65 4.60 64.67
N GLN A 14 -4.16 3.62 63.92
CA GLN A 14 -5.22 2.66 64.29
C GLN A 14 -6.59 3.11 63.73
N PHE A 15 -6.92 2.58 62.53
CA PHE A 15 -8.26 2.26 61.97
C PHE A 15 -9.31 3.40 61.79
N PRO A 16 -10.17 3.38 60.74
CA PRO A 16 -10.82 2.18 60.24
C PRO A 16 -10.76 1.94 58.72
N ARG A 17 -10.91 0.65 58.43
CA ARG A 17 -11.34 0.03 57.18
C ARG A 17 -12.37 0.89 56.47
N ILE A 18 -12.14 1.24 55.21
CA ILE A 18 -13.11 1.25 54.09
C ILE A 18 -12.39 1.79 52.84
N ALA A 19 -12.49 1.04 51.75
CA ALA A 19 -12.22 1.45 50.37
C ALA A 19 -10.76 1.57 49.86
N CYS A 20 -9.92 0.56 50.08
CA CYS A 20 -8.66 0.35 49.31
C CYS A 20 -8.86 -0.41 47.98
N VAL A 21 -10.04 -0.39 47.34
CA VAL A 21 -10.31 -1.23 46.13
C VAL A 21 -10.73 -0.39 44.91
N GLY A 22 -10.43 0.91 44.90
CA GLY A 22 -10.98 1.82 43.87
C GLY A 22 -10.00 2.40 42.85
N PHE A 23 -8.69 2.15 42.92
CA PHE A 23 -7.73 3.00 42.19
C PHE A 23 -6.58 2.25 41.48
N PHE A 24 -6.75 0.97 41.11
CA PHE A 24 -5.72 0.23 40.36
C PHE A 24 -6.26 -0.62 39.21
N THR A 25 -7.31 -0.17 38.52
CA THR A 25 -7.83 -0.84 37.32
C THR A 25 -8.12 0.15 36.19
N LEU A 26 -7.24 1.15 36.00
CA LEU A 26 -7.36 2.05 34.87
C LEU A 26 -6.37 1.65 33.76
N VAL A 27 -6.96 1.27 32.62
CA VAL A 27 -6.39 1.31 31.26
C VAL A 27 -5.58 0.09 30.80
N LEU A 28 -6.28 -1.01 30.56
CA LEU A 28 -5.95 -1.99 29.50
C LEU A 28 -7.01 -1.89 28.40
N ALA A 29 -6.95 -0.82 27.61
CA ALA A 29 -7.65 -0.67 26.35
C ALA A 29 -6.79 0.35 25.57
N GLN A 30 -6.31 0.14 24.35
CA GLN A 30 -7.05 -0.23 23.16
C GLN A 30 -6.02 -0.61 22.08
N PHE A 31 -6.07 -1.83 21.55
CA PHE A 31 -5.48 -2.12 20.24
C PHE A 31 -6.60 -2.63 19.33
N ALA A 32 -7.55 -1.74 19.03
CA ALA A 32 -8.47 -1.96 17.93
C ALA A 32 -7.77 -1.49 16.66
N SER A 33 -7.08 -2.41 15.97
CA SER A 33 -6.61 -2.14 14.61
C SER A 33 -7.82 -2.09 13.69
N ALA A 34 -8.27 -0.89 13.36
CA ALA A 34 -9.17 -0.69 12.23
C ALA A 34 -8.43 -1.18 10.97
N GLN A 35 -8.87 -2.31 10.41
CA GLN A 35 -8.36 -2.78 9.14
C GLN A 35 -8.79 -1.77 8.07
N ALA A 36 -7.91 -0.84 7.72
CA ALA A 36 -8.15 0.08 6.63
C ALA A 36 -8.42 -0.75 5.36
N LEU A 37 -9.53 -0.46 4.68
CA LEU A 37 -9.80 -1.07 3.39
C LEU A 37 -8.83 -0.43 2.38
N GLN A 38 -8.09 -1.21 1.59
CA GLN A 38 -7.27 -0.61 0.54
C GLN A 38 -8.17 0.13 -0.46
N ASN A 39 -7.76 1.33 -0.85
CA ASN A 39 -8.45 2.05 -1.90
C ASN A 39 -7.99 1.53 -3.27
N LEU A 40 -8.88 0.83 -3.96
CA LEU A 40 -8.65 0.27 -5.29
C LEU A 40 -8.19 1.32 -6.31
N SER A 41 -8.64 2.57 -6.17
CA SER A 41 -8.23 3.64 -7.09
C SER A 41 -6.75 3.98 -6.96
N THR A 42 -6.19 3.92 -5.76
CA THR A 42 -4.77 4.18 -5.53
C THR A 42 -3.92 3.11 -6.21
N ILE A 43 -4.30 1.85 -6.03
CA ILE A 43 -3.60 0.71 -6.67
C ILE A 43 -3.67 0.83 -8.20
N ARG A 44 -4.83 1.24 -8.74
CA ARG A 44 -5.00 1.47 -10.17
C ARG A 44 -4.06 2.57 -10.68
N GLN A 45 -3.94 3.68 -9.95
CA GLN A 45 -3.04 4.78 -10.32
C GLN A 45 -1.57 4.37 -10.27
N GLU A 46 -1.17 3.58 -9.27
CA GLU A 46 0.18 3.04 -9.18
C GLU A 46 0.48 2.06 -10.32
N ALA A 47 -0.46 1.17 -10.64
CA ALA A 47 -0.35 0.26 -11.78
C ALA A 47 -0.24 1.00 -13.12
N GLU A 48 -1.01 2.07 -13.30
CA GLU A 48 -0.93 2.91 -14.50
C GLU A 48 0.44 3.58 -14.63
N LYS A 49 0.94 4.17 -13.55
CA LYS A 49 2.29 4.76 -13.52
C LYS A 49 3.37 3.74 -13.84
N PHE A 50 3.28 2.55 -13.27
CA PHE A 50 4.20 1.45 -13.54
C PHE A 50 4.22 1.08 -15.03
N LEU A 51 3.05 0.99 -15.68
CA LEU A 51 2.98 0.73 -17.12
C LEU A 51 3.57 1.87 -17.95
N VAL A 52 3.26 3.13 -17.60
CA VAL A 52 3.82 4.29 -18.30
C VAL A 52 5.34 4.24 -18.22
N GLU A 53 5.92 4.07 -17.03
CA GLU A 53 7.37 4.00 -16.84
C GLU A 53 7.99 2.82 -17.61
N ARG A 54 7.31 1.67 -17.63
CA ARG A 54 7.83 0.46 -18.28
C ARG A 54 7.84 0.52 -19.81
N TYR A 55 6.87 1.21 -20.41
CA TYR A 55 6.68 1.33 -21.87
C TYR A 55 7.10 2.68 -22.44
N GLN A 56 7.53 3.63 -21.59
CA GLN A 56 8.09 4.90 -22.04
C GLN A 56 9.46 4.66 -22.69
N SER A 57 9.45 4.40 -24.00
CA SER A 57 10.66 4.04 -24.74
C SER A 57 11.27 5.25 -25.46
N GLU A 58 10.52 5.99 -26.29
CA GLU A 58 11.07 7.08 -27.12
C GLU A 58 10.21 8.34 -27.21
N LYS A 59 10.86 9.50 -27.48
CA LYS A 59 10.22 10.84 -27.54
C LYS A 59 9.18 11.02 -28.67
N ASN A 60 9.12 10.11 -29.64
CA ASN A 60 8.24 10.20 -30.81
C ASN A 60 7.21 9.07 -30.90
N GLU A 61 7.00 8.34 -29.80
CA GLU A 61 6.00 7.28 -29.75
C GLU A 61 4.77 7.79 -28.96
N GLN A 62 3.58 7.63 -29.53
CA GLN A 62 2.34 7.89 -28.80
C GLN A 62 1.95 6.61 -28.06
N LEU A 63 1.93 6.69 -26.74
CA LEU A 63 1.56 5.59 -25.85
C LEU A 63 0.12 5.76 -25.37
N ILE A 64 -0.72 4.77 -25.62
CA ILE A 64 -2.09 4.70 -25.09
C ILE A 64 -2.20 3.45 -24.23
N ILE A 65 -2.44 3.63 -22.93
CA ILE A 65 -2.62 2.54 -21.98
C ILE A 65 -4.10 2.47 -21.58
N LYS A 66 -4.68 1.27 -21.68
CA LYS A 66 -6.05 0.98 -21.26
C LYS A 66 -6.03 -0.13 -20.23
N LEU A 67 -6.22 0.24 -18.97
CA LEU A 67 -6.36 -0.72 -17.88
C LEU A 67 -7.76 -1.34 -17.87
N GLY A 68 -7.81 -2.67 -17.74
CA GLY A 68 -9.04 -3.42 -17.52
C GLY A 68 -9.80 -2.98 -16.26
N THR A 69 -11.05 -3.43 -16.15
CA THR A 69 -11.87 -3.14 -14.99
C THR A 69 -11.51 -4.11 -13.87
N TRP A 70 -11.12 -3.59 -12.71
CA TRP A 70 -10.98 -4.40 -11.51
C TRP A 70 -12.36 -4.81 -11.03
N ASP A 71 -12.51 -6.04 -10.55
CA ASP A 71 -13.76 -6.46 -9.92
C ASP A 71 -14.00 -5.57 -8.69
N LYS A 72 -15.04 -4.73 -8.75
CA LYS A 72 -15.39 -3.78 -7.67
C LYS A 72 -15.80 -4.49 -6.38
N ARG A 73 -16.09 -5.80 -6.46
CA ARG A 73 -16.43 -6.64 -5.31
C ARG A 73 -15.19 -7.15 -4.59
N LEU A 74 -14.01 -6.98 -5.18
CA LEU A 74 -12.74 -7.39 -4.62
C LEU A 74 -12.42 -6.53 -3.38
N LYS A 75 -12.62 -7.10 -2.20
CA LYS A 75 -12.27 -6.48 -0.93
C LYS A 75 -10.85 -6.87 -0.57
N LEU A 76 -9.90 -6.00 -0.91
CA LEU A 76 -8.49 -6.19 -0.60
C LEU A 76 -8.17 -5.63 0.79
N SER A 77 -7.42 -6.40 1.58
CA SER A 77 -6.85 -5.95 2.84
C SER A 77 -5.83 -4.82 2.62
N ALA A 78 -5.75 -3.89 3.58
CA ALA A 78 -4.65 -2.93 3.71
C ALA A 78 -3.30 -3.61 3.55
N CYS A 79 -2.60 -3.35 2.45
CA CYS A 79 -1.17 -3.60 2.36
C CYS A 79 -0.41 -2.51 3.16
N HIS A 80 0.42 -2.94 4.10
CA HIS A 80 1.35 -2.11 4.88
C HIS A 80 2.72 -2.03 4.17
N GLN A 81 3.03 -3.01 3.32
CA GLN A 81 4.19 -2.99 2.42
C GLN A 81 3.86 -2.41 1.05
N PRO A 82 4.87 -1.94 0.29
CA PRO A 82 4.67 -1.51 -1.08
C PRO A 82 4.19 -2.67 -1.95
N ILE A 83 3.23 -2.40 -2.84
CA ILE A 83 2.69 -3.39 -3.76
C ILE A 83 3.76 -3.71 -4.80
N SER A 84 4.01 -5.01 -5.00
CA SER A 84 4.89 -5.50 -6.05
C SER A 84 4.10 -5.61 -7.36
N PHE A 85 4.56 -4.90 -8.39
CA PHE A 85 4.03 -4.97 -9.74
C PHE A 85 4.99 -5.75 -10.63
N SER A 86 4.48 -6.75 -11.34
CA SER A 86 5.22 -7.49 -12.35
C SER A 86 4.39 -7.59 -13.62
N LEU A 87 5.06 -7.61 -14.76
CA LEU A 87 4.42 -7.60 -16.07
C LEU A 87 4.64 -8.97 -16.73
N GLN A 88 3.55 -9.64 -17.04
CA GLN A 88 3.53 -10.80 -17.92
C GLN A 88 3.20 -10.32 -19.33
N ASP A 89 4.24 -10.15 -20.13
CA ASP A 89 4.14 -9.77 -21.53
C ASP A 89 4.76 -10.88 -22.38
N THR A 90 3.93 -11.49 -23.21
CA THR A 90 4.31 -12.60 -24.09
C THR A 90 4.49 -12.14 -25.54
N ALA A 91 4.08 -10.92 -25.89
CA ALA A 91 3.85 -10.50 -27.28
C ALA A 91 4.86 -9.48 -27.83
N GLY A 92 5.69 -8.87 -26.99
CA GLY A 92 6.66 -7.86 -27.39
C GLY A 92 6.29 -6.48 -26.83
N PRO A 93 6.80 -5.36 -27.36
CA PRO A 93 6.68 -4.05 -26.69
C PRO A 93 5.24 -3.48 -26.62
N GLY A 94 4.21 -4.18 -27.09
CA GLY A 94 2.83 -3.71 -27.02
C GLY A 94 1.81 -4.82 -27.23
N GLY A 95 0.55 -4.51 -26.99
CA GLY A 95 -0.59 -5.42 -27.11
C GLY A 95 -1.30 -5.69 -25.79
N ASN A 96 -1.90 -6.88 -25.69
CA ASN A 96 -2.55 -7.35 -24.47
C ASN A 96 -1.48 -7.82 -23.48
N VAL A 97 -1.43 -7.20 -22.32
CA VAL A 97 -0.46 -7.47 -21.26
C VAL A 97 -1.19 -7.78 -19.96
N THR A 98 -0.62 -8.65 -19.14
CA THR A 98 -1.19 -8.95 -17.83
C THR A 98 -0.28 -8.41 -16.75
N LEU A 99 -0.82 -7.58 -15.87
CA LEU A 99 -0.14 -7.07 -14.70
C LEU A 99 -0.43 -7.97 -13.50
N ASP A 100 0.63 -8.48 -12.89
CA ASP A 100 0.60 -9.15 -11.61
C ASP A 100 0.79 -8.11 -10.51
N CYS A 101 -0.23 -7.92 -9.68
CA CYS A 101 -0.17 -7.05 -8.52
C CYS A 101 -0.17 -7.92 -7.26
N ARG A 102 0.86 -7.79 -6.42
CA ARG A 102 1.01 -8.62 -5.21
C ARG A 102 1.32 -7.77 -3.97
N CYS A 103 0.59 -8.03 -2.90
CA CYS A 103 0.91 -7.55 -1.57
C CYS A 103 1.63 -8.68 -0.80
N LEU A 104 2.81 -8.40 -0.24
CA LEU A 104 3.68 -9.38 0.43
C LEU A 104 3.48 -9.48 1.96
N ASP A 105 2.41 -8.89 2.48
CA ASP A 105 2.06 -8.94 3.90
C ASP A 105 1.58 -10.33 4.36
N GLN A 106 1.44 -10.50 5.68
CA GLN A 106 0.89 -11.72 6.29
C GLN A 106 -0.53 -12.06 5.80
N ASN A 107 -1.35 -11.04 5.53
CA ASN A 107 -2.66 -11.17 4.86
C ASN A 107 -2.59 -10.60 3.44
N GLY A 108 -1.50 -10.91 2.74
CA GLY A 108 -1.23 -10.50 1.38
C GLY A 108 -2.22 -11.11 0.38
N TRP A 109 -2.22 -10.55 -0.82
CA TRP A 109 -3.08 -10.96 -1.91
C TRP A 109 -2.30 -10.85 -3.22
N ALA A 110 -2.72 -11.63 -4.21
CA ALA A 110 -2.17 -11.61 -5.55
C ALA A 110 -3.31 -11.59 -6.55
N ILE A 111 -3.22 -10.71 -7.54
CA ILE A 111 -4.25 -10.53 -8.55
C ILE A 111 -3.62 -10.22 -9.90
N HIS A 112 -4.35 -10.62 -10.94
CA HIS A 112 -3.97 -10.42 -12.32
C HIS A 112 -4.90 -9.39 -12.94
N LEU A 113 -4.33 -8.32 -13.47
CA LEU A 113 -5.05 -7.24 -14.12
C LEU A 113 -4.72 -7.23 -15.61
N PRO A 114 -5.69 -7.50 -16.50
CA PRO A 114 -5.47 -7.29 -17.92
C PRO A 114 -5.34 -5.80 -18.23
N ALA A 115 -4.40 -5.47 -19.12
CA ALA A 115 -4.23 -4.15 -19.68
C ALA A 115 -3.92 -4.25 -21.18
N GLN A 116 -4.28 -3.23 -21.93
CA GLN A 116 -3.95 -3.08 -23.34
C GLN A 116 -3.01 -1.91 -23.49
N VAL A 117 -1.87 -2.13 -24.15
CA VAL A 117 -0.86 -1.12 -24.43
C VAL A 117 -0.76 -0.94 -25.95
N ASP A 118 -1.21 0.22 -26.43
CA ASP A 118 -1.14 0.57 -27.84
C ASP A 118 0.01 1.58 -28.03
N ILE A 119 0.99 1.23 -28.87
CA ILE A 119 2.15 2.09 -29.19
C ILE A 119 2.09 2.48 -30.66
N PHE A 120 2.05 3.78 -30.94
CA PHE A 120 2.07 4.32 -32.30
C PHE A 120 3.40 5.02 -32.58
N ARG A 121 4.03 4.67 -33.70
CA ARG A 121 5.30 5.26 -34.15
C ARG A 121 5.27 5.58 -35.63
N ALA A 122 5.99 6.63 -36.02
CA ALA A 122 6.23 6.92 -37.42
C ALA A 122 7.24 5.93 -37.99
N LEU A 123 6.91 5.31 -39.12
CA LEU A 123 7.82 4.44 -39.85
C LEU A 123 8.20 5.11 -41.18
N PRO A 124 9.50 5.13 -41.54
CA PRO A 124 9.90 5.61 -42.84
C PRO A 124 9.35 4.67 -43.92
N VAL A 125 8.67 5.22 -44.91
CA VAL A 125 8.18 4.50 -46.08
C VAL A 125 8.91 4.98 -47.32
N ALA A 126 9.14 4.08 -48.28
CA ALA A 126 9.72 4.46 -49.55
C ALA A 126 8.74 5.37 -50.31
N SER A 127 9.20 6.56 -50.69
CA SER A 127 8.41 7.51 -51.48
C SER A 127 8.50 7.27 -52.99
N ARG A 128 9.37 6.34 -53.42
CA ARG A 128 9.54 5.92 -54.82
C ARG A 128 9.86 4.42 -54.91
N ASN A 129 9.73 3.88 -56.11
CA ASN A 129 10.08 2.48 -56.39
C ASN A 129 11.57 2.20 -56.14
N LEU A 130 11.85 1.04 -55.54
CA LEU A 130 13.19 0.53 -55.33
C LEU A 130 13.52 -0.44 -56.48
N SER A 131 13.61 0.11 -57.69
CA SER A 131 14.02 -0.63 -58.90
C SER A 131 15.54 -0.61 -59.05
#